data_AF-A0A9E5FX19-F1
#
_entry.id   AF-A0A9E5FX19-F1
#
_cell.length_a   1.000
_cell.length_b   1.000
_cell.length_c   1.000
_cell.angle_alpha   90.00
_cell.angle_beta   90.00
_cell.angle_gamma   90.00
#
_symmetry.space_group_name_H-M   'P 1'
#
loop_
_entity.id
_entity.type
_entity.pdbx_description
1 polymer ?
#
loop_
_entity_poly.entity_id
_entity_poly.type
_entity_poly.pdbx_seq_one_letter_code
_entity_poly.pdbx_strand_id
1 'polypeptide(L)'
;MNQFARTYWFTWGFLLLAALFTGVSNLQQAFFGGVFAALFSTLATRGYVKLGLRFGPFLGAALGVVWAVLMLYYVRWTGSAEDYLLAQWNLGTSISIHAAGFAGAGLFSALANRLTLGKSAVAGAVLATAMTAIPYGVIDWVDYRCAGPIEAVLLVSPDVAANEAPPRLPGAEPAELTDAELQALKNRLLVVSGPGGNEVIDEQGRRYWPLWRKKLVYPGNPKGPVRHLVIVLPPDIKEAQSWTLPVTDDPKGIAFSILEAEGKSSSIVTKPSLAIRTIFSVNARPDLGQMQLKEASLQVTRQSPIGNFYNPDPLKSELYLYFPKLPDKKAQDKEELILKSKTLPVVE
;
A
#
# COMPACT_ATOMS: atom_id res chain seq x y z
N MET A 1 23.83 20.64 -37.98
CA MET A 1 23.89 20.10 -36.60
C MET A 1 24.61 18.76 -36.60
N ASN A 2 25.67 18.62 -35.80
CA ASN A 2 26.45 17.38 -35.69
C ASN A 2 25.57 16.22 -35.15
N GLN A 3 25.85 14.98 -35.56
CA GLN A 3 25.07 13.79 -35.20
C GLN A 3 25.02 13.53 -33.69
N PHE A 4 26.07 13.91 -32.96
CA PHE A 4 26.10 13.90 -31.50
C PHE A 4 25.05 14.84 -30.90
N ALA A 5 25.03 16.11 -31.35
CA ALA A 5 24.04 17.08 -30.91
C ALA A 5 22.60 16.66 -31.27
N ARG A 6 22.40 15.99 -32.43
CA ARG A 6 21.11 15.41 -32.80
C ARG A 6 20.69 14.32 -31.82
N THR A 7 21.57 13.36 -31.55
CA THR A 7 21.28 12.26 -30.61
C THR A 7 20.96 12.80 -29.22
N TYR A 8 21.69 13.80 -28.76
CA TYR A 8 21.43 14.49 -27.50
C TYR A 8 20.00 15.07 -27.45
N TRP A 9 19.68 16.01 -28.35
CA TRP A 9 18.40 16.72 -28.33
C TRP A 9 17.20 15.78 -28.54
N PHE A 10 17.34 14.76 -29.39
CA PHE A 10 16.27 13.79 -29.61
C PHE A 10 16.16 12.77 -28.48
N THR A 11 17.24 12.30 -27.86
CA THR A 11 17.14 11.47 -26.65
C THR A 11 16.41 12.23 -25.56
N TRP A 12 16.80 13.48 -25.33
CA TRP A 12 16.16 14.35 -24.35
C TRP A 12 14.67 14.54 -24.65
N GLY A 13 14.33 14.85 -25.91
CA GLY A 13 12.94 14.96 -26.36
C GLY A 13 12.13 13.66 -26.20
N PHE A 14 12.74 12.50 -26.48
CA PHE A 14 12.08 11.21 -26.31
C PHE A 14 11.88 10.83 -24.84
N LEU A 15 12.82 11.20 -23.97
CA LEU A 15 12.68 11.02 -22.52
C LEU A 15 11.57 11.91 -21.96
N LEU A 16 11.47 13.16 -22.41
CA LEU A 16 10.35 14.04 -22.05
C LEU A 16 9.02 13.48 -22.54
N LEU A 17 8.97 13.02 -23.78
CA LEU A 17 7.77 12.41 -24.36
C LEU A 17 7.37 11.17 -23.55
N ALA A 18 8.32 10.29 -23.23
CA ALA A 18 8.09 9.12 -22.38
C ALA A 18 7.62 9.50 -20.96
N ALA A 19 8.22 10.51 -20.32
CA ALA A 19 7.81 10.98 -19.01
C ALA A 19 6.39 11.58 -19.00
N LEU A 20 5.99 12.28 -20.07
CA LEU A 20 4.63 12.83 -20.20
C LEU A 20 3.56 11.73 -20.22
N PHE A 21 3.84 10.57 -20.83
CA PHE A 21 2.90 9.45 -20.88
C PHE A 21 2.73 8.73 -19.54
N THR A 22 3.65 8.91 -18.60
CA THR A 22 3.62 8.21 -17.31
C THR A 22 3.15 9.09 -16.16
N GLY A 23 3.20 10.42 -16.26
CA GLY A 23 2.72 11.31 -15.18
C GLY A 23 3.45 11.14 -13.82
N VAL A 24 4.57 10.40 -13.79
CA VAL A 24 5.24 9.90 -12.56
C VAL A 24 6.24 10.89 -11.97
N SER A 25 6.51 12.02 -12.61
CA SER A 25 7.46 13.00 -12.04
C SER A 25 7.06 14.45 -12.26
N ASN A 26 7.42 15.28 -11.28
CA ASN A 26 7.57 16.72 -11.47
C ASN A 26 8.33 16.93 -12.79
N LEU A 27 7.74 17.69 -13.72
CA LEU A 27 8.31 18.02 -15.03
C LEU A 27 9.78 18.47 -14.91
N GLN A 28 10.13 19.15 -13.82
CA GLN A 28 11.47 19.61 -13.50
C GLN A 28 12.46 18.45 -13.24
N GLN A 29 12.05 17.39 -12.54
CA GLN A 29 12.91 16.22 -12.32
C GLN A 29 13.09 15.41 -13.62
N ALA A 30 12.03 15.23 -14.41
CA ALA A 30 12.13 14.63 -15.74
C ALA A 30 13.05 15.44 -16.67
N PHE A 31 12.96 16.77 -16.59
CA PHE A 31 13.77 17.69 -17.37
C PHE A 31 15.26 17.58 -17.05
N PHE A 32 15.66 17.68 -15.77
CA PHE A 32 17.07 17.64 -15.37
C PHE A 32 17.67 16.22 -15.42
N GLY A 33 16.93 15.19 -15.05
CA GLY A 33 17.36 13.80 -15.21
C GLY A 33 17.55 13.43 -16.68
N GLY A 34 16.66 13.92 -17.56
CA GLY A 34 16.72 13.70 -19.00
C GLY A 34 17.94 14.34 -19.67
N VAL A 35 18.44 15.47 -19.15
CA VAL A 35 19.63 16.16 -19.68
C VAL A 35 20.89 15.31 -19.53
N PHE A 36 21.14 14.74 -18.35
CA PHE A 36 22.29 13.87 -18.11
C PHE A 36 22.14 12.51 -18.81
N ALA A 37 20.93 11.97 -18.82
CA ALA A 37 20.62 10.77 -19.58
C ALA A 37 20.90 10.93 -21.08
N ALA A 38 20.56 12.09 -21.65
CA ALA A 38 20.84 12.40 -23.04
C ALA A 38 22.35 12.48 -23.34
N LEU A 39 23.19 12.95 -22.41
CA LEU A 39 24.65 12.88 -22.56
C LEU A 39 25.12 11.42 -22.65
N PHE A 40 24.60 10.54 -21.79
CA PHE A 40 24.94 9.12 -21.81
C PHE A 40 24.58 8.46 -23.14
N SER A 41 23.39 8.74 -23.67
CA SER A 41 22.97 8.28 -25.01
C SER A 41 23.84 8.87 -26.14
N THR A 42 24.27 10.12 -25.98
CA THR A 42 25.12 10.80 -26.97
C THR A 42 26.48 10.12 -27.11
N LEU A 43 27.08 9.67 -26.00
CA LEU A 43 28.33 8.90 -26.03
C LEU A 43 28.19 7.59 -26.81
N ALA A 44 26.99 6.98 -26.78
CA ALA A 44 26.68 5.75 -27.49
C ALA A 44 26.33 5.94 -28.98
N THR A 45 26.26 7.18 -29.48
CA THR A 45 25.87 7.49 -30.89
C THR A 45 26.62 6.66 -31.92
N ARG A 46 27.96 6.54 -31.78
CA ARG A 46 28.77 5.75 -32.71
C ARG A 46 28.40 4.27 -32.67
N GLY A 47 28.11 3.74 -31.49
CA GLY A 47 27.62 2.37 -31.28
C GLY A 47 26.28 2.14 -31.97
N TYR A 48 25.31 3.06 -31.77
CA TYR A 48 23.99 2.98 -32.42
C TYR A 48 24.09 2.91 -33.95
N VAL A 49 24.92 3.78 -34.53
CA VAL A 49 25.14 3.82 -35.99
C VAL A 49 25.79 2.54 -36.49
N LYS A 50 26.85 2.08 -35.80
CA LYS A 50 27.60 0.87 -36.19
C LYS A 50 26.75 -0.39 -36.11
N LEU A 51 25.93 -0.50 -35.07
CA LEU A 51 25.02 -1.63 -34.84
C LEU A 51 23.77 -1.59 -35.73
N GLY A 52 23.44 -0.41 -36.26
CA GLY A 52 22.35 -0.20 -37.20
C GLY A 52 20.97 -0.50 -36.63
N LEU A 53 20.00 -0.65 -37.54
CA LEU A 53 18.58 -0.79 -37.23
C LEU A 53 18.22 -1.93 -36.28
N ARG A 54 18.96 -3.04 -36.35
CA ARG A 54 18.63 -4.26 -35.61
C ARG A 54 19.05 -4.19 -34.13
N PHE A 55 20.22 -3.63 -33.86
CA PHE A 55 20.83 -3.69 -32.53
C PHE A 55 21.05 -2.32 -31.89
N GLY A 56 21.00 -1.22 -32.66
CA GLY A 56 21.06 0.14 -32.13
C GLY A 56 19.97 0.44 -31.09
N PRO A 57 18.68 0.12 -31.34
CA PRO A 57 17.62 0.30 -30.36
C PRO A 57 17.80 -0.59 -29.12
N PHE A 58 18.30 -1.82 -29.29
CA PHE A 58 18.56 -2.74 -28.18
C PHE A 58 19.67 -2.23 -27.26
N LEU A 59 20.78 -1.74 -27.83
CA LEU A 59 21.84 -1.08 -27.06
C LEU A 59 21.28 0.14 -26.32
N GLY A 60 20.43 0.94 -26.99
CA GLY A 60 19.74 2.05 -26.36
C GLY A 60 18.94 1.61 -25.14
N ALA A 61 18.05 0.63 -25.30
CA ALA A 61 17.24 0.09 -24.20
C ALA A 61 18.10 -0.37 -23.02
N ALA A 62 19.18 -1.12 -23.29
CA ALA A 62 20.10 -1.61 -22.25
C ALA A 62 20.76 -0.44 -21.48
N LEU A 63 21.23 0.60 -22.19
CA LEU A 63 21.79 1.79 -21.56
C LEU A 63 20.75 2.56 -20.73
N GLY A 64 19.50 2.60 -21.18
CA GLY A 64 18.38 3.16 -20.42
C GLY A 64 18.12 2.43 -19.11
N VAL A 65 18.17 1.09 -19.11
CA VAL A 65 18.06 0.27 -17.89
C VAL A 65 19.22 0.55 -16.94
N VAL A 66 20.46 0.54 -17.45
CA VAL A 66 21.66 0.85 -16.66
C VAL A 66 21.55 2.23 -16.01
N TRP A 67 21.09 3.23 -16.78
CA TRP A 67 20.88 4.57 -16.27
C TRP A 67 19.84 4.62 -15.14
N ALA A 68 18.69 3.96 -15.30
CA ALA A 68 17.66 3.91 -14.27
C ALA A 68 18.17 3.29 -12.95
N VAL A 69 18.99 2.23 -13.05
CA VAL A 69 19.62 1.60 -11.88
C VAL A 69 20.66 2.52 -11.24
N LEU A 70 21.51 3.18 -12.03
CA LEU A 70 22.48 4.17 -11.51
C LEU A 70 21.78 5.29 -10.75
N MET A 71 20.65 5.79 -11.26
CA MET A 71 19.84 6.81 -10.59
C MET A 71 19.28 6.31 -9.26
N LEU A 72 18.84 5.06 -9.16
CA LEU A 72 18.40 4.47 -7.89
C LEU A 72 19.53 4.47 -6.84
N TYR A 73 20.74 4.06 -7.23
CA TYR A 73 21.91 4.09 -6.33
C TYR A 73 22.33 5.51 -5.96
N TYR A 74 22.21 6.46 -6.89
CA TYR A 74 22.46 7.86 -6.59
C TYR A 74 21.50 8.39 -5.51
N VAL A 75 20.19 8.12 -5.63
CA VAL A 75 19.19 8.50 -4.63
C VAL A 75 19.45 7.78 -3.30
N ARG A 76 19.84 6.50 -3.34
CA ARG A 76 20.21 5.75 -2.13
C ARG A 76 21.32 6.42 -1.33
N TRP A 77 22.31 7.00 -2.02
CA TRP A 77 23.49 7.58 -1.37
C TRP A 77 23.33 9.04 -1.00
N THR A 78 22.51 9.80 -1.74
CA THR A 78 22.43 11.27 -1.60
C THR A 78 21.08 11.76 -1.10
N GLY A 79 20.02 10.96 -1.23
CA GLY A 79 18.65 11.29 -0.85
C GLY A 79 18.29 10.90 0.57
N SER A 80 17.07 11.27 0.98
CA SER A 80 16.49 10.81 2.23
C SER A 80 16.00 9.35 2.14
N ALA A 81 15.69 8.74 3.29
CA ALA A 81 15.09 7.41 3.32
C ALA A 81 13.75 7.34 2.56
N GLU A 82 12.95 8.41 2.64
CA GLU A 82 11.67 8.52 1.93
C GLU A 82 11.87 8.62 0.41
N ASP A 83 12.86 9.40 -0.04
CA ASP A 83 13.19 9.51 -1.47
C ASP A 83 13.65 8.17 -2.04
N TYR A 84 14.48 7.44 -1.28
CA TYR A 84 14.95 6.12 -1.71
C TYR A 84 13.81 5.10 -1.78
N LEU A 85 12.91 5.08 -0.79
CA LEU A 85 11.72 4.24 -0.83
C LEU A 85 10.85 4.57 -2.05
N LEU A 86 10.57 5.85 -2.29
CA LEU A 86 9.80 6.28 -3.47
C LEU A 86 10.48 5.88 -4.79
N ALA A 87 11.81 6.00 -4.87
CA ALA A 87 12.59 5.59 -6.04
C ALA A 87 12.57 4.07 -6.26
N GLN A 88 12.62 3.27 -5.19
CA GLN A 88 12.46 1.81 -5.28
C GLN A 88 11.07 1.45 -5.80
N TRP A 89 10.03 2.12 -5.30
CA TRP A 89 8.65 1.92 -5.73
C TRP A 89 8.44 2.25 -7.22
N ASN A 90 9.08 3.31 -7.71
CA ASN A 90 8.94 3.77 -9.10
C ASN A 90 9.99 3.19 -10.05
N LEU A 91 10.82 2.23 -9.62
CA LEU A 91 11.93 1.72 -10.42
C LEU A 91 11.46 1.10 -11.74
N GLY A 92 10.38 0.32 -11.73
CA GLY A 92 9.83 -0.30 -12.95
C GLY A 92 9.39 0.74 -13.99
N THR A 93 8.74 1.80 -13.52
CA THR A 93 8.36 2.95 -14.35
C THR A 93 9.58 3.69 -14.87
N SER A 94 10.58 3.94 -14.01
CA SER A 94 11.83 4.58 -14.39
C SER A 94 12.58 3.78 -15.46
N ILE A 95 12.70 2.46 -15.30
CA ILE A 95 13.30 1.57 -16.30
C ILE A 95 12.56 1.67 -17.63
N SER A 96 11.22 1.63 -17.61
CA SER A 96 10.42 1.66 -18.83
C SER A 96 10.62 2.97 -19.61
N ILE A 97 10.57 4.11 -18.94
CA ILE A 97 10.79 5.44 -19.54
C ILE A 97 12.18 5.54 -20.16
N HIS A 98 13.22 5.18 -19.42
CA HIS A 98 14.60 5.35 -19.88
C HIS A 98 14.97 4.33 -20.96
N ALA A 99 14.55 3.08 -20.83
CA ALA A 99 14.74 2.08 -21.87
C ALA A 99 14.08 2.52 -23.19
N ALA A 100 12.85 3.04 -23.12
CA ALA A 100 12.12 3.52 -24.28
C ALA A 100 12.76 4.75 -24.93
N GLY A 101 13.12 5.78 -24.13
CA GLY A 101 13.73 7.01 -24.63
C GLY A 101 15.09 6.74 -25.31
N PHE A 102 15.92 5.89 -24.72
CA PHE A 102 17.20 5.51 -25.31
C PHE A 102 17.04 4.57 -26.51
N ALA A 103 16.06 3.66 -26.50
CA ALA A 103 15.78 2.82 -27.67
C ALA A 103 15.33 3.67 -28.88
N GLY A 104 14.46 4.66 -28.65
CA GLY A 104 14.07 5.64 -29.65
C GLY A 104 15.26 6.43 -30.19
N ALA A 105 16.17 6.86 -29.31
CA ALA A 105 17.42 7.53 -29.71
C ALA A 105 18.35 6.60 -30.52
N GLY A 106 18.48 5.34 -30.10
CA GLY A 106 19.24 4.33 -30.81
C GLY A 106 18.70 4.09 -32.22
N LEU A 107 17.37 4.00 -32.37
CA LEU A 107 16.71 3.87 -33.66
C LEU A 107 16.90 5.11 -34.53
N PHE A 108 16.69 6.30 -33.96
CA PHE A 108 16.90 7.58 -34.62
C PHE A 108 18.33 7.68 -35.19
N SER A 109 19.33 7.39 -34.36
CA SER A 109 20.74 7.49 -34.75
C SER A 109 21.14 6.43 -35.76
N ALA A 110 20.60 5.21 -35.65
CA ALA A 110 20.79 4.15 -36.65
C ALA A 110 20.19 4.50 -38.02
N LEU A 111 19.11 5.29 -38.05
CA LEU A 111 18.43 5.72 -39.26
C LEU A 111 18.95 7.04 -39.85
N ALA A 112 19.77 7.79 -39.11
CA ALA A 112 20.18 9.14 -39.47
C ALA A 112 20.87 9.26 -40.85
N ASN A 113 21.50 8.19 -41.34
CA ASN A 113 22.16 8.15 -42.65
C ASN A 113 21.33 7.46 -43.74
N ARG A 114 20.15 6.92 -43.40
CA ARG A 114 19.28 6.17 -44.32
C ARG A 114 18.00 6.91 -44.66
N LEU A 115 17.54 7.80 -43.77
CA LEU A 115 16.31 8.55 -43.91
C LEU A 115 16.56 10.05 -43.66
N THR A 116 15.61 10.88 -44.08
CA THR A 116 15.61 12.30 -43.72
C THR A 116 15.48 12.45 -42.20
N LEU A 117 16.02 13.56 -41.66
CA LEU A 117 15.98 13.85 -40.23
C LEU A 117 14.59 13.69 -39.63
N GLY A 118 13.56 14.21 -40.31
CA GLY A 118 12.16 14.12 -39.88
C GLY A 118 11.67 12.68 -39.80
N LYS A 119 11.95 11.85 -40.82
CA LYS A 119 11.53 10.44 -40.82
C LYS A 119 12.23 9.62 -39.73
N SER A 120 13.53 9.84 -39.52
CA SER A 120 14.27 9.19 -38.43
C SER A 120 13.76 9.62 -37.06
N ALA A 121 13.43 10.90 -36.88
CA ALA A 121 12.89 11.43 -35.64
C ALA A 121 11.52 10.84 -35.33
N VAL A 122 10.64 10.76 -36.33
CA VAL A 122 9.32 10.11 -36.21
C VAL A 122 9.48 8.64 -35.85
N ALA A 123 10.37 7.90 -36.52
CA ALA A 123 10.62 6.49 -36.20
C ALA A 123 11.07 6.29 -34.75
N GLY A 124 12.03 7.11 -34.29
CA GLY A 124 12.49 7.11 -32.90
C GLY A 124 11.39 7.45 -31.90
N ALA A 125 10.57 8.47 -32.20
CA ALA A 125 9.45 8.87 -31.36
C ALA A 125 8.37 7.79 -31.26
N VAL A 126 7.99 7.17 -32.39
CA VAL A 126 7.01 6.08 -32.42
C VAL A 126 7.50 4.90 -31.58
N LEU A 127 8.77 4.52 -31.71
CA LEU A 127 9.34 3.44 -30.90
C LEU A 127 9.33 3.79 -29.41
N ALA A 128 9.82 4.98 -29.02
CA ALA A 128 9.83 5.42 -27.63
C ALA A 128 8.42 5.47 -27.04
N THR A 129 7.44 5.97 -27.81
CA THR A 129 6.03 6.01 -27.39
C THR A 129 5.48 4.61 -27.19
N ALA A 130 5.66 3.70 -28.15
CA ALA A 130 5.15 2.33 -28.05
C ALA A 130 5.79 1.57 -26.87
N MET A 131 7.10 1.73 -26.68
CA MET A 131 7.85 1.13 -25.56
C MET A 131 7.56 1.77 -24.21
N THR A 132 6.94 2.95 -24.16
CA THR A 132 6.50 3.57 -22.91
C THR A 132 5.05 3.25 -22.63
N ALA A 133 4.16 3.48 -23.59
CA ALA A 133 2.72 3.37 -23.42
C ALA A 133 2.27 1.93 -23.08
N ILE A 134 2.85 0.92 -23.73
CA ILE A 134 2.46 -0.47 -23.47
C ILE A 134 2.94 -0.93 -22.08
N PRO A 135 4.23 -0.84 -21.73
CA PRO A 135 4.68 -1.25 -20.39
C PRO A 135 4.08 -0.38 -19.29
N TYR A 136 3.95 0.93 -19.51
CA TYR A 136 3.35 1.81 -18.50
C TYR A 136 1.86 1.53 -18.33
N GLY A 137 1.10 1.32 -19.41
CA GLY A 137 -0.31 0.91 -19.29
C GLY A 137 -0.47 -0.41 -18.51
N VAL A 138 0.48 -1.33 -18.66
CA VAL A 138 0.52 -2.56 -17.84
C VAL A 138 0.90 -2.25 -16.39
N ILE A 139 1.92 -1.42 -16.14
CA ILE A 139 2.36 -1.04 -14.79
C ILE A 139 1.23 -0.30 -14.06
N ASP A 140 0.62 0.70 -14.68
CA ASP A 140 -0.50 1.47 -14.12
C ASP A 140 -1.70 0.56 -13.84
N TRP A 141 -2.03 -0.35 -14.76
CA TRP A 141 -3.07 -1.35 -14.52
C TRP A 141 -2.74 -2.28 -13.34
N VAL A 142 -1.48 -2.74 -13.23
CA VAL A 142 -1.01 -3.55 -12.10
C VAL A 142 -1.06 -2.72 -10.82
N ASP A 143 -0.58 -1.50 -10.79
CA ASP A 143 -0.52 -0.69 -9.58
C ASP A 143 -1.92 -0.24 -9.12
N TYR A 144 -2.83 0.04 -10.06
CA TYR A 144 -4.25 0.20 -9.79
C TYR A 144 -4.85 -1.08 -9.17
N ARG A 145 -4.50 -2.26 -9.70
CA ARG A 145 -5.05 -3.54 -9.25
C ARG A 145 -4.39 -4.18 -8.04
N CYS A 146 -3.16 -3.81 -7.72
CA CYS A 146 -2.33 -4.53 -6.76
C CYS A 146 -1.71 -3.64 -5.67
N ALA A 147 -1.67 -2.31 -5.85
CA ALA A 147 -0.93 -1.40 -4.98
C ALA A 147 -1.76 -0.17 -4.54
N GLY A 148 -3.09 -0.28 -4.57
CA GLY A 148 -3.98 0.77 -4.06
C GLY A 148 -4.02 0.80 -2.52
N PRO A 149 -4.39 1.93 -1.89
CA PRO A 149 -4.47 2.05 -0.44
C PRO A 149 -5.34 0.97 0.20
N ILE A 150 -5.01 0.61 1.44
CA ILE A 150 -5.82 -0.31 2.24
C ILE A 150 -6.32 0.45 3.45
N GLU A 151 -7.63 0.50 3.60
CA GLU A 151 -8.28 1.01 4.79
C GLU A 151 -8.77 -0.15 5.65
N ALA A 152 -8.21 -0.26 6.85
CA ALA A 152 -8.57 -1.29 7.79
C ALA A 152 -9.45 -0.72 8.89
N VAL A 153 -10.52 -1.44 9.23
CA VAL A 153 -11.38 -1.16 10.38
C VAL A 153 -11.29 -2.34 11.35
N LEU A 154 -10.98 -2.06 12.62
CA LEU A 154 -10.94 -3.06 13.68
C LEU A 154 -12.17 -2.96 14.56
N LEU A 155 -12.90 -4.07 14.64
CA LEU A 155 -14.04 -4.31 15.49
C LEU A 155 -13.58 -5.08 16.73
N VAL A 156 -13.92 -4.59 17.91
CA VAL A 156 -13.55 -5.18 19.20
C VAL A 156 -14.77 -5.37 20.09
N SER A 157 -14.74 -6.39 20.95
CA SER A 157 -15.78 -6.67 21.95
C SER A 157 -15.27 -6.31 23.35
N PRO A 158 -15.31 -5.04 23.76
CA PRO A 158 -15.05 -4.64 25.14
C PRO A 158 -16.22 -5.10 26.03
N ASP A 159 -15.92 -5.36 27.29
CA ASP A 159 -16.94 -5.72 28.28
C ASP A 159 -17.65 -4.45 28.79
N VAL A 160 -18.77 -4.13 28.14
CA VAL A 160 -19.55 -2.89 28.35
C VAL A 160 -21.04 -3.25 28.28
N ALA A 161 -21.85 -2.61 29.13
CA ALA A 161 -23.29 -2.84 29.15
C ALA A 161 -23.95 -2.44 27.82
N ALA A 162 -25.06 -3.10 27.46
CA ALA A 162 -25.74 -2.90 26.18
C ALA A 162 -26.25 -1.46 25.93
N ASN A 163 -26.42 -0.68 27.00
CA ASN A 163 -26.88 0.71 26.97
C ASN A 163 -25.72 1.73 27.03
N GLU A 164 -24.47 1.28 26.98
CA GLU A 164 -23.29 2.13 27.12
C GLU A 164 -22.41 2.08 25.86
N ALA A 165 -21.65 3.15 25.64
CA ALA A 165 -20.67 3.22 24.55
C ALA A 165 -19.31 2.69 25.04
N PRO A 166 -18.52 2.05 24.16
CA PRO A 166 -17.19 1.59 24.54
C PRO A 166 -16.29 2.77 24.93
N PRO A 167 -15.53 2.65 26.03
CA PRO A 167 -14.64 3.72 26.48
C PRO A 167 -13.55 3.99 25.43
N ARG A 168 -13.28 5.26 25.18
CA ARG A 168 -12.25 5.73 24.23
C ARG A 168 -11.29 6.67 24.94
N LEU A 169 -10.07 6.77 24.43
CA LEU A 169 -9.14 7.80 24.89
C LEU A 169 -9.74 9.20 24.63
N PRO A 170 -9.51 10.17 25.52
CA PRO A 170 -9.83 11.56 25.25
C PRO A 170 -9.20 12.03 23.94
N GLY A 171 -10.01 12.57 23.02
CA GLY A 171 -9.57 13.02 21.69
C GLY A 171 -9.49 11.93 20.62
N ALA A 172 -9.82 10.67 20.93
CA ALA A 172 -9.94 9.62 19.92
C ALA A 172 -11.27 9.76 19.15
N GLU A 173 -11.18 9.96 17.83
CA GLU A 173 -12.35 10.00 16.96
C GLU A 173 -13.03 8.61 16.87
N PRO A 174 -14.37 8.56 16.76
CA PRO A 174 -15.08 7.33 16.43
C PRO A 174 -14.57 6.74 15.12
N ALA A 175 -14.18 5.46 15.14
CA ALA A 175 -14.14 4.71 13.90
C ALA A 175 -15.58 4.43 13.47
N GLU A 176 -15.97 4.86 12.27
CA GLU A 176 -17.29 4.59 11.71
C GLU A 176 -17.18 3.56 10.59
N LEU A 177 -18.24 2.77 10.42
CA LEU A 177 -18.40 1.86 9.28
C LEU A 177 -19.11 2.62 8.15
N THR A 178 -18.60 2.48 6.93
CA THR A 178 -19.24 2.99 5.72
C THR A 178 -20.49 2.19 5.38
N ASP A 179 -21.40 2.76 4.59
CA ASP A 179 -22.61 2.07 4.15
C ASP A 179 -22.31 0.75 3.43
N ALA A 180 -21.23 0.70 2.65
CA ALA A 180 -20.82 -0.51 1.95
C ALA A 180 -20.33 -1.60 2.91
N GLU A 181 -19.55 -1.22 3.93
CA GLU A 181 -19.11 -2.13 5.00
C GLU A 181 -20.31 -2.64 5.82
N LEU A 182 -21.27 -1.76 6.15
CA LEU A 182 -22.49 -2.12 6.87
C LEU A 182 -23.37 -3.08 6.07
N GLN A 183 -23.58 -2.83 4.78
CA GLN A 183 -24.35 -3.72 3.91
C GLN A 183 -23.70 -5.10 3.82
N ALA A 184 -22.38 -5.15 3.67
CA ALA A 184 -21.65 -6.39 3.61
C ALA A 184 -21.67 -7.15 4.95
N LEU A 185 -21.64 -6.45 6.10
CA LEU A 185 -21.81 -7.04 7.43
C LEU A 185 -23.24 -7.57 7.66
N LYS A 186 -24.28 -6.81 7.29
CA LYS A 186 -25.70 -7.18 7.45
C LYS A 186 -26.07 -8.49 6.77
N ASN A 187 -25.36 -8.86 5.70
CA ASN A 187 -25.56 -10.13 5.02
C ASN A 187 -25.11 -11.35 5.86
N ARG A 188 -24.44 -11.15 7.00
CA ARG A 188 -23.76 -12.22 7.74
C ARG A 188 -23.90 -12.12 9.27
N LEU A 189 -23.81 -10.91 9.81
CA LEU A 189 -23.88 -10.63 11.23
C LEU A 189 -25.03 -9.66 11.49
N LEU A 190 -25.57 -9.69 12.70
CA LEU A 190 -26.62 -8.78 13.09
C LEU A 190 -26.00 -7.39 13.35
N VAL A 191 -26.37 -6.39 12.55
CA VAL A 191 -25.88 -5.02 12.72
C VAL A 191 -26.98 -4.18 13.37
N VAL A 192 -26.64 -3.56 14.49
CA VAL A 192 -27.55 -2.74 15.30
C VAL A 192 -26.99 -1.34 15.46
N SER A 193 -27.85 -0.34 15.62
CA SER A 193 -27.44 1.02 15.96
C SER A 193 -27.65 1.23 17.45
N GLY A 194 -26.56 1.39 18.20
CA GLY A 194 -26.57 1.60 19.65
C GLY A 194 -26.05 2.98 20.08
N PRO A 195 -25.96 3.25 21.39
CA PRO A 195 -25.46 4.51 21.95
C PRO A 195 -24.03 4.85 21.51
N GLY A 196 -23.20 3.83 21.23
CA GLY A 196 -21.84 3.95 20.74
C GLY A 196 -21.68 3.98 19.21
N GLY A 197 -22.80 4.03 18.45
CA GLY A 197 -22.82 3.93 16.99
C GLY A 197 -23.23 2.54 16.49
N ASN A 198 -22.92 2.25 15.22
CA ASN A 198 -23.20 0.95 14.63
C ASN A 198 -22.34 -0.14 15.29
N GLU A 199 -23.00 -1.17 15.82
CA GLU A 199 -22.40 -2.33 16.46
C GLU A 199 -22.78 -3.60 15.70
N VAL A 200 -21.91 -4.61 15.78
CA VAL A 200 -22.09 -5.91 15.16
C VAL A 200 -22.26 -6.96 16.25
N ILE A 201 -23.27 -7.81 16.13
CA ILE A 201 -23.58 -8.87 17.09
C ILE A 201 -23.30 -10.21 16.40
N ASP A 202 -22.51 -11.05 17.06
CA ASP A 202 -22.22 -12.40 16.58
C ASP A 202 -23.30 -13.42 16.99
N GLU A 203 -23.14 -14.67 16.55
CA GLU A 203 -24.08 -15.76 16.85
C GLU A 203 -24.18 -16.08 18.35
N GLN A 204 -23.19 -15.68 19.14
CA GLN A 204 -23.15 -15.88 20.59
C GLN A 204 -23.73 -14.69 21.36
N GLY A 205 -24.23 -13.67 20.66
CA GLY A 205 -24.78 -12.45 21.26
C GLY A 205 -23.71 -11.45 21.72
N ARG A 206 -22.43 -11.68 21.40
CA ARG A 206 -21.34 -10.76 21.73
C ARG A 206 -21.37 -9.57 20.80
N ARG A 207 -21.13 -8.38 21.37
CA ARG A 207 -21.22 -7.10 20.67
C ARG A 207 -19.84 -6.59 20.30
N TYR A 208 -19.70 -6.13 19.07
CA TYR A 208 -18.47 -5.62 18.52
C TYR A 208 -18.65 -4.20 18.01
N TRP A 209 -17.76 -3.30 18.42
CA TRP A 209 -17.77 -1.91 18.00
C TRP A 209 -16.53 -1.54 17.21
N PRO A 210 -16.65 -0.64 16.22
CA PRO A 210 -15.50 -0.10 15.51
C PRO A 210 -14.71 0.80 16.46
N LEU A 211 -13.46 0.40 16.71
CA LEU A 211 -12.55 1.14 17.59
C LEU A 211 -11.44 1.85 16.82
N TRP A 212 -11.03 1.30 15.68
CA TRP A 212 -9.91 1.83 14.91
C TRP A 212 -10.18 1.75 13.42
N ARG A 213 -9.89 2.84 12.73
CA ARG A 213 -9.91 2.94 11.28
C ARG A 213 -8.61 3.58 10.83
N LYS A 214 -7.83 2.90 9.98
CA LYS A 214 -6.60 3.46 9.41
C LYS A 214 -6.46 3.13 7.95
N LYS A 215 -6.08 4.16 7.20
CA LYS A 215 -5.72 4.08 5.80
C LYS A 215 -4.22 3.99 5.65
N LEU A 216 -3.73 2.86 5.17
CA LEU A 216 -2.35 2.65 4.79
C LEU A 216 -2.23 2.96 3.30
N VAL A 217 -1.44 3.98 2.99
CA VAL A 217 -1.31 4.52 1.64
C VAL A 217 0.05 4.13 1.09
N TYR A 218 0.06 3.46 -0.06
CA TYR A 218 1.30 3.17 -0.77
C TYR A 218 1.87 4.44 -1.41
N PRO A 219 3.17 4.75 -1.24
CA PRO A 219 3.78 5.96 -1.81
C PRO A 219 3.66 6.07 -3.32
N GLY A 220 3.71 4.94 -4.04
CA GLY A 220 3.62 4.90 -5.50
C GLY A 220 2.21 5.12 -6.07
N ASN A 221 1.15 4.94 -5.27
CA ASN A 221 -0.24 5.07 -5.74
C ASN A 221 -1.18 5.66 -4.66
N PRO A 222 -0.95 6.91 -4.20
CA PRO A 222 -1.70 7.47 -3.08
C PRO A 222 -3.17 7.79 -3.42
N LYS A 223 -3.46 7.99 -4.71
CA LYS A 223 -4.81 8.30 -5.22
C LYS A 223 -5.53 7.05 -5.74
N GLY A 224 -4.93 5.88 -5.59
CA GLY A 224 -5.50 4.62 -6.03
C GLY A 224 -6.82 4.29 -5.33
N PRO A 225 -7.60 3.36 -5.90
CA PRO A 225 -8.81 2.85 -5.27
C PRO A 225 -8.48 2.19 -3.92
N VAL A 226 -9.35 2.41 -2.94
CA VAL A 226 -9.17 1.96 -1.56
C VAL A 226 -9.81 0.59 -1.38
N ARG A 227 -9.02 -0.38 -0.92
CA ARG A 227 -9.53 -1.68 -0.47
C ARG A 227 -9.90 -1.58 1.00
N HIS A 228 -11.02 -2.20 1.36
CA HIS A 228 -11.49 -2.20 2.73
C HIS A 228 -11.23 -3.55 3.39
N LEU A 229 -10.64 -3.54 4.57
CA LEU A 229 -10.40 -4.73 5.39
C LEU A 229 -11.07 -4.55 6.74
N VAL A 230 -12.11 -5.34 7.00
CA VAL A 230 -12.80 -5.34 8.30
C VAL A 230 -12.30 -6.52 9.12
N ILE A 231 -11.78 -6.22 10.30
CA ILE A 231 -11.12 -7.17 11.21
C ILE A 231 -11.96 -7.27 12.47
N VAL A 232 -12.42 -8.47 12.82
CA VAL A 232 -13.14 -8.73 14.08
C VAL A 232 -12.19 -9.43 15.04
N LEU A 233 -11.83 -8.74 16.12
CA LEU A 233 -10.89 -9.24 17.13
C LEU A 233 -11.57 -10.25 18.06
N PRO A 234 -10.94 -11.38 18.44
CA PRO A 234 -11.50 -12.25 19.46
C PRO A 234 -11.43 -11.56 20.83
N PRO A 235 -12.44 -11.72 21.70
CA PRO A 235 -12.46 -11.07 23.03
C PRO A 235 -11.36 -11.59 23.97
N ASP A 236 -10.94 -12.86 23.81
CA ASP A 236 -10.10 -13.58 24.78
C ASP A 236 -8.60 -13.62 24.44
N ILE A 237 -8.04 -12.60 23.78
CA ILE A 237 -6.59 -12.58 23.50
C ILE A 237 -5.81 -12.38 24.80
N LYS A 238 -5.10 -13.41 25.27
CA LYS A 238 -4.25 -13.32 26.48
C LYS A 238 -2.76 -13.16 26.17
N GLU A 239 -2.34 -13.58 24.98
CA GLU A 239 -0.93 -13.64 24.58
C GLU A 239 -0.71 -12.90 23.25
N ALA A 240 0.57 -12.66 22.94
CA ALA A 240 0.96 -12.11 21.65
C ALA A 240 0.55 -13.06 20.52
N GLN A 241 -0.23 -12.58 19.56
CA GLN A 241 -0.73 -13.36 18.43
C GLN A 241 -0.66 -12.55 17.14
N SER A 242 -0.49 -13.26 16.01
CA SER A 242 -0.43 -12.66 14.68
C SER A 242 -1.22 -13.48 13.68
N TRP A 243 -1.91 -12.81 12.77
CA TRP A 243 -2.77 -13.39 11.75
C TRP A 243 -2.37 -12.86 10.38
N THR A 244 -2.39 -13.74 9.37
CA THR A 244 -2.28 -13.32 7.96
C THR A 244 -3.69 -13.13 7.42
N LEU A 245 -4.02 -11.91 7.03
CA LEU A 245 -5.37 -11.54 6.60
C LEU A 245 -5.40 -11.40 5.07
N PRO A 246 -6.31 -12.09 4.37
CA PRO A 246 -6.48 -11.88 2.96
C PRO A 246 -7.16 -10.53 2.72
N VAL A 247 -6.73 -9.84 1.68
CA VAL A 247 -7.43 -8.70 1.11
C VAL A 247 -8.00 -9.09 -0.25
N THR A 248 -9.00 -8.36 -0.71
CA THR A 248 -9.61 -8.63 -2.02
C THR A 248 -8.70 -8.28 -3.19
N ASP A 249 -8.81 -9.06 -4.27
CA ASP A 249 -8.23 -8.75 -5.58
C ASP A 249 -8.95 -7.57 -6.27
N ASP A 250 -10.22 -7.33 -5.93
CA ASP A 250 -10.96 -6.15 -6.38
C ASP A 250 -10.41 -4.88 -5.70
N PRO A 251 -9.94 -3.88 -6.46
CA PRO A 251 -9.35 -2.67 -5.88
C PRO A 251 -10.28 -1.81 -5.04
N LYS A 252 -11.61 -2.00 -5.16
CA LYS A 252 -12.63 -1.33 -4.33
C LYS A 252 -13.41 -2.30 -3.46
N GLY A 253 -13.02 -3.57 -3.44
CA GLY A 253 -13.77 -4.58 -2.71
C GLY A 253 -13.49 -4.55 -1.21
N ILE A 254 -14.29 -5.34 -0.50
CA ILE A 254 -14.25 -5.45 0.95
C ILE A 254 -13.87 -6.89 1.31
N ALA A 255 -12.91 -7.04 2.22
CA ALA A 255 -12.56 -8.32 2.82
C ALA A 255 -12.90 -8.29 4.32
N PHE A 256 -13.41 -9.40 4.83
CA PHE A 256 -13.73 -9.58 6.23
C PHE A 256 -12.85 -10.67 6.81
N SER A 257 -12.35 -10.47 8.02
CA SER A 257 -11.62 -11.49 8.77
C SER A 257 -12.09 -11.51 10.21
N ILE A 258 -12.68 -12.62 10.60
CA ILE A 258 -12.97 -12.94 11.99
C ILE A 258 -11.75 -13.69 12.52
N LEU A 259 -11.11 -13.10 13.51
CA LEU A 259 -9.91 -13.66 14.11
C LEU A 259 -10.31 -14.67 15.19
N GLU A 260 -9.59 -15.77 15.21
CA GLU A 260 -9.73 -16.85 16.19
C GLU A 260 -8.43 -16.98 17.00
N ALA A 261 -8.51 -17.70 18.12
CA ALA A 261 -7.33 -17.98 18.93
C ALA A 261 -6.27 -18.78 18.15
N GLU A 262 -5.03 -18.78 18.65
CA GLU A 262 -3.90 -19.52 18.08
C GLU A 262 -3.49 -19.07 16.67
N GLY A 263 -3.78 -17.83 16.29
CA GLY A 263 -3.39 -17.29 14.97
C GLY A 263 -4.24 -17.81 13.80
N LYS A 264 -5.38 -18.48 14.08
CA LYS A 264 -6.36 -18.87 13.07
C LYS A 264 -7.29 -17.70 12.76
N SER A 265 -7.79 -17.65 11.53
CA SER A 265 -8.78 -16.65 11.13
C SER A 265 -9.74 -17.24 10.12
N SER A 266 -11.03 -16.97 10.29
CA SER A 266 -12.06 -17.21 9.30
C SER A 266 -12.24 -15.93 8.48
N SER A 267 -11.79 -15.98 7.22
CA SER A 267 -11.85 -14.83 6.32
C SER A 267 -12.88 -15.02 5.23
N ILE A 268 -13.65 -13.97 4.96
CA ILE A 268 -14.62 -13.90 3.88
C ILE A 268 -14.10 -12.88 2.87
N VAL A 269 -13.74 -13.38 1.70
CA VAL A 269 -13.24 -12.57 0.60
C VAL A 269 -13.70 -13.20 -0.71
N THR A 270 -14.29 -12.41 -1.61
CA THR A 270 -14.81 -12.92 -2.90
C THR A 270 -13.69 -13.55 -3.72
N LYS A 271 -12.53 -12.88 -3.76
CA LYS A 271 -11.31 -13.38 -4.39
C LYS A 271 -10.10 -12.81 -3.65
N PRO A 272 -9.27 -13.63 -2.98
CA PRO A 272 -8.10 -13.14 -2.27
C PRO A 272 -7.04 -12.63 -3.25
N SER A 273 -6.41 -11.52 -2.92
CA SER A 273 -5.27 -10.99 -3.67
C SER A 273 -4.03 -11.83 -3.41
N LEU A 274 -3.30 -12.15 -4.48
CA LEU A 274 -1.97 -12.77 -4.41
C LEU A 274 -0.84 -11.72 -4.41
N ALA A 275 -1.19 -10.45 -4.56
CA ALA A 275 -0.21 -9.37 -4.69
C ALA A 275 -0.01 -8.60 -3.38
N ILE A 276 -0.83 -8.85 -2.36
CA ILE A 276 -0.80 -8.15 -1.09
C ILE A 276 -0.83 -9.17 0.04
N ARG A 277 0.13 -9.05 0.94
CA ARG A 277 0.15 -9.76 2.22
C ARG A 277 -0.14 -8.78 3.33
N THR A 278 -1.16 -9.06 4.12
CA THR A 278 -1.48 -8.28 5.31
C THR A 278 -1.26 -9.13 6.55
N ILE A 279 -0.54 -8.60 7.52
CA ILE A 279 -0.30 -9.22 8.82
C ILE A 279 -0.86 -8.29 9.88
N PHE A 280 -1.78 -8.81 10.69
CA PHE A 280 -2.25 -8.11 11.88
C PHE A 280 -1.67 -8.81 13.11
N SER A 281 -1.07 -8.06 14.02
CA SER A 281 -0.46 -8.60 15.23
C SER A 281 -0.96 -7.84 16.44
N VAL A 282 -1.21 -8.56 17.53
CA VAL A 282 -1.57 -7.99 18.83
C VAL A 282 -0.56 -8.49 19.85
N ASN A 283 0.06 -7.56 20.58
CA ASN A 283 0.96 -7.85 21.68
C ASN A 283 0.37 -7.31 22.99
N ALA A 284 0.42 -8.08 24.06
CA ALA A 284 0.08 -7.58 25.38
C ALA A 284 1.25 -6.76 25.95
N ARG A 285 1.00 -5.53 26.41
CA ARG A 285 1.95 -4.75 27.22
C ARG A 285 1.68 -4.98 28.72
N PRO A 286 2.68 -4.72 29.58
CA PRO A 286 2.47 -4.76 31.04
C PRO A 286 1.41 -3.74 31.48
N ASP A 287 0.64 -4.13 32.50
CA ASP A 287 -0.57 -3.46 32.99
C ASP A 287 -0.40 -1.98 33.37
N LEU A 288 -1.41 -1.16 33.05
CA LEU A 288 -1.61 0.18 33.62
C LEU A 288 -2.76 0.12 34.63
N GLY A 289 -2.49 -0.41 35.83
CA GLY A 289 -3.49 -0.47 36.92
C GLY A 289 -4.72 -1.33 36.57
N GLN A 290 -5.89 -0.70 36.48
CA GLN A 290 -7.18 -1.33 36.12
C GLN A 290 -7.39 -1.51 34.60
N MET A 291 -6.37 -1.30 33.76
CA MET A 291 -6.51 -1.40 32.30
C MET A 291 -5.47 -2.34 31.70
N GLN A 292 -5.91 -3.21 30.78
CA GLN A 292 -5.00 -3.99 29.94
C GLN A 292 -4.70 -3.20 28.66
N LEU A 293 -3.43 -2.91 28.44
CA LEU A 293 -2.93 -2.27 27.23
C LEU A 293 -2.47 -3.36 26.25
N LYS A 294 -3.10 -3.44 25.08
CA LYS A 294 -2.64 -4.32 23.99
C LYS A 294 -2.20 -3.46 22.82
N GLU A 295 -0.99 -3.68 22.31
CA GLU A 295 -0.48 -3.00 21.13
C GLU A 295 -0.87 -3.82 19.90
N ALA A 296 -1.73 -3.27 19.06
CA ALA A 296 -2.08 -3.83 17.77
C ALA A 296 -1.23 -3.17 16.66
N SER A 297 -0.78 -3.97 15.71
CA SER A 297 -0.08 -3.48 14.52
C SER A 297 -0.65 -4.13 13.27
N LEU A 298 -0.83 -3.33 12.23
CA LEU A 298 -1.16 -3.80 10.89
C LEU A 298 0.04 -3.55 9.99
N GLN A 299 0.53 -4.61 9.36
CA GLN A 299 1.60 -4.57 8.39
C GLN A 299 1.06 -4.99 7.03
N VAL A 300 1.36 -4.21 6.01
CA VAL A 300 0.94 -4.50 4.65
C VAL A 300 2.18 -4.54 3.75
N THR A 301 2.35 -5.65 3.06
CA THR A 301 3.48 -5.89 2.15
C THR A 301 2.96 -6.23 0.76
N ARG A 302 3.50 -5.59 -0.27
CA ARG A 302 3.26 -6.03 -1.66
C ARG A 302 4.09 -7.27 -1.93
N GLN A 303 3.47 -8.32 -2.44
CA GLN A 303 4.17 -9.51 -2.93
C GLN A 303 4.53 -9.31 -4.40
N SER A 304 5.81 -9.49 -4.72
CA SER A 304 6.28 -9.53 -6.10
C SER A 304 6.11 -10.93 -6.69
N PRO A 305 5.62 -11.05 -7.94
CA PRO A 305 5.56 -12.34 -8.64
C PRO A 305 6.94 -12.93 -8.95
N ILE A 306 8.02 -12.15 -8.80
CA ILE A 306 9.41 -12.57 -9.05
C ILE A 306 10.18 -12.75 -7.72
N GLY A 307 9.47 -12.97 -6.61
CA GLY A 307 10.05 -13.26 -5.30
C GLY A 307 10.44 -12.01 -4.48
N ASN A 308 11.03 -12.24 -3.30
CA ASN A 308 11.23 -11.21 -2.26
C ASN A 308 12.30 -10.15 -2.59
N PHE A 309 12.99 -10.24 -3.74
CA PHE A 309 14.06 -9.32 -4.13
C PHE A 309 13.57 -7.87 -4.33
N TYR A 310 12.27 -7.69 -4.52
CA TYR A 310 11.59 -6.42 -4.71
C TYR A 310 10.66 -6.05 -3.55
N ASN A 311 10.68 -6.74 -2.41
CA ASN A 311 9.75 -6.41 -1.33
C ASN A 311 10.09 -5.04 -0.75
N PRO A 312 9.25 -4.01 -0.96
CA PRO A 312 9.43 -2.76 -0.24
C PRO A 312 9.22 -3.02 1.25
N ASP A 313 9.80 -2.17 2.10
CA ASP A 313 9.55 -2.24 3.53
C ASP A 313 8.03 -2.24 3.78
N PRO A 314 7.54 -3.10 4.70
CA PRO A 314 6.11 -3.18 4.99
C PRO A 314 5.61 -1.82 5.47
N LEU A 315 4.46 -1.38 4.95
CA LEU A 315 3.74 -0.27 5.55
C LEU A 315 3.21 -0.74 6.90
N LYS A 316 3.57 -0.03 7.97
CA LYS A 316 3.13 -0.36 9.32
C LYS A 316 2.23 0.74 9.87
N SER A 317 1.16 0.32 10.53
CA SER A 317 0.35 1.19 11.37
C SER A 317 0.19 0.54 12.73
N GLU A 318 0.51 1.28 13.78
CA GLU A 318 0.43 0.81 15.17
C GLU A 318 -0.74 1.49 15.89
N LEU A 319 -1.33 0.77 16.83
CA LEU A 319 -2.48 1.17 17.63
C LEU A 319 -2.31 0.63 19.04
N TYR A 320 -2.65 1.46 20.01
CA TYR A 320 -2.87 1.02 21.37
C TYR A 320 -4.36 0.71 21.59
N LEU A 321 -4.66 -0.55 21.88
CA LEU A 321 -5.97 -1.03 22.30
C LEU A 321 -6.09 -0.96 23.81
N TYR A 322 -7.21 -0.41 24.28
CA TYR A 322 -7.50 -0.23 25.69
C TYR A 322 -8.70 -1.09 26.06
N PHE A 323 -8.50 -2.03 26.97
CA PHE A 323 -9.59 -2.83 27.55
C PHE A 323 -9.67 -2.52 29.04
N PRO A 324 -10.82 -2.07 29.57
CA PRO A 324 -11.01 -1.99 31.02
C PRO A 324 -10.87 -3.40 31.62
N LYS A 325 -10.16 -3.54 32.74
CA LYS A 325 -10.14 -4.79 33.50
C LYS A 325 -11.50 -4.96 34.17
N LEU A 326 -12.10 -6.13 34.01
CA LEU A 326 -13.16 -6.56 34.90
C LEU A 326 -12.63 -6.54 36.35
N PRO A 327 -13.42 -6.07 37.33
CA PRO A 327 -13.13 -6.40 38.71
C PRO A 327 -13.15 -7.92 38.84
N ASP A 328 -12.17 -8.46 39.57
CA ASP A 328 -12.04 -9.89 39.83
C ASP A 328 -13.39 -10.43 40.33
N LYS A 329 -13.90 -11.55 39.79
CA LYS A 329 -15.25 -12.05 40.13
C LYS A 329 -15.39 -12.29 41.65
N LYS A 330 -14.27 -12.64 42.30
CA LYS A 330 -14.13 -12.74 43.76
C LYS A 330 -14.26 -11.41 44.51
N ALA A 331 -13.88 -10.29 43.90
CA ALA A 331 -14.05 -8.95 44.46
C ALA A 331 -15.51 -8.49 44.36
N GLN A 332 -16.19 -8.79 43.25
CA GLN A 332 -17.63 -8.55 43.11
C GLN A 332 -18.45 -9.35 44.12
N ASP A 333 -18.18 -10.66 44.27
CA ASP A 333 -18.87 -11.49 45.27
C ASP A 333 -18.66 -10.97 46.70
N LYS A 334 -17.48 -10.40 46.98
CA LYS A 334 -17.12 -9.86 48.30
C LYS A 334 -17.78 -8.50 48.57
N GLU A 335 -17.88 -7.63 47.57
CA GLU A 335 -18.65 -6.37 47.68
C GLU A 335 -20.15 -6.63 47.81
N GLU A 336 -20.70 -7.61 47.08
CA GLU A 336 -22.11 -7.97 47.18
C GLU A 336 -22.46 -8.57 48.56
N LEU A 337 -21.55 -9.37 49.14
CA LEU A 337 -21.63 -9.85 50.52
C LEU A 337 -21.56 -8.70 51.55
N ILE A 338 -20.71 -7.70 51.32
CA ILE A 338 -20.59 -6.54 52.21
C ILE A 338 -21.85 -5.66 52.13
N LEU A 339 -22.42 -5.44 50.94
CA LEU A 339 -23.65 -4.67 50.73
C LEU A 339 -24.89 -5.36 51.32
N LYS A 340 -24.99 -6.70 51.18
CA LYS A 340 -26.05 -7.49 51.82
C LYS A 340 -25.92 -7.51 53.36
N SER A 341 -24.71 -7.45 53.90
CA SER A 341 -24.50 -7.40 55.36
C SER A 341 -24.82 -6.04 56.00
N LYS A 342 -24.83 -4.95 55.21
CA LYS A 342 -25.19 -3.59 55.65
C LYS A 342 -26.68 -3.27 55.53
N THR A 343 -27.48 -4.17 54.97
CA THR A 343 -28.93 -3.99 54.71
C THR A 343 -29.79 -5.01 55.47
N LEU A 344 -29.42 -5.35 56.70
CA LEU A 344 -30.38 -5.95 57.64
C LEU A 344 -31.14 -4.83 58.35
N PRO A 345 -32.49 -4.89 58.41
CA PRO A 345 -33.29 -3.85 59.07
C PRO A 345 -33.07 -3.87 60.58
N VAL A 346 -32.93 -2.68 61.15
CA VAL A 346 -33.16 -2.44 62.58
C VAL A 346 -34.61 -2.85 62.85
N VAL A 347 -34.78 -3.91 63.63
CA VAL A 347 -36.05 -4.29 64.22
C VAL A 347 -36.35 -3.25 65.30
N GLU A 348 -37.37 -2.41 65.07
CA GLU A 348 -38.05 -1.69 66.14
C GLU A 348 -39.08 -2.59 66.84
#